data_AF-A0A4Y2JIK2-F1
#
_entry.id   AF-A0A4Y2JIK2-F1
#
_cell.length_a   1.000
_cell.length_b   1.000
_cell.length_c   1.000
_cell.angle_alpha   90.00
_cell.angle_beta   90.00
_cell.angle_gamma   90.00
#
_symmetry.space_group_name_H-M   'P 1'
#
loop_
_entity.id
_entity.type
_entity.pdbx_description
1 polymer ?
#
loop_
_entity_poly.entity_id
_entity_poly.type
_entity_poly.pdbx_seq_one_letter_code
_entity_poly.pdbx_strand_id
1 'polypeptide(L)'
;MCGDFNAHHTNWNCRRKNFTGNALVHYAQCNNLEILAPPTPTRYGPSSATTIDLILIKNFSYNYEIDSLAELSSDHNPVILKFDFNIVPLLKNRRKVSTIWDNFKTRLNSNVKLLTPSISNNDDLDNEISKLTENITNAYNSSFRPLKEHEELYLPPHIRKLKTERNRAKRVWQRDRDPTSKNQYNRAQTRFRTATDEFNQSTYAAQTSQLNVYD
;
A
#
# COMPACT_ATOMS: atom_id res chain seq x y z
N MET A 1 -4.39 -3.33 -17.38
CA MET A 1 -3.87 -4.37 -16.46
C MET A 1 -2.44 -4.03 -16.10
N CYS A 2 -1.99 -4.29 -14.87
CA CYS A 2 -0.60 -4.08 -14.45
C CYS A 2 -0.13 -5.28 -13.62
N GLY A 3 1.15 -5.63 -13.74
CA GLY A 3 1.74 -6.71 -12.95
C GLY A 3 3.08 -7.18 -13.47
N ASP A 4 3.62 -8.23 -12.86
CA ASP A 4 4.83 -8.93 -13.32
C ASP A 4 4.46 -9.92 -14.44
N PHE A 5 4.87 -9.60 -15.67
CA PHE A 5 4.61 -10.44 -16.84
C PHE A 5 5.70 -11.48 -17.08
N ASN A 6 6.87 -11.35 -16.44
CA ASN A 6 8.08 -12.12 -16.78
C ASN A 6 8.38 -12.14 -18.30
N ALA A 7 7.96 -11.07 -18.99
CA ALA A 7 8.04 -10.93 -20.44
C ALA A 7 9.26 -10.06 -20.77
N HIS A 8 10.21 -10.63 -21.51
CA HIS A 8 11.42 -9.94 -21.91
C HIS A 8 11.32 -9.54 -23.38
N HIS A 9 11.40 -8.25 -23.67
CA HIS A 9 11.47 -7.75 -25.05
C HIS A 9 12.25 -6.44 -25.13
N THR A 10 12.89 -6.18 -26.27
CA THR A 10 13.69 -4.97 -26.48
C THR A 10 12.85 -3.69 -26.48
N ASN A 11 11.54 -3.79 -26.73
CA ASN A 11 10.61 -2.64 -26.73
C ASN A 11 10.49 -1.98 -25.35
N TRP A 12 10.83 -2.68 -24.27
CA TRP A 12 10.82 -2.14 -22.91
C TRP A 12 12.17 -2.34 -22.23
N ASN A 13 13.27 -2.13 -22.96
CA ASN A 13 14.63 -2.08 -22.42
C ASN A 13 15.15 -3.39 -21.81
N CYS A 14 14.55 -4.55 -22.11
CA CYS A 14 15.20 -5.83 -21.83
C CYS A 14 16.30 -6.14 -22.85
N ARG A 15 17.45 -6.62 -22.37
CA ARG A 15 18.61 -6.99 -23.22
C ARG A 15 18.35 -8.18 -24.14
N ARG A 16 17.45 -9.09 -23.75
CA ARG A 16 17.11 -10.31 -24.48
C ARG A 16 15.60 -10.36 -24.68
N LYS A 17 15.19 -11.08 -25.72
CA LYS A 17 13.78 -11.43 -25.95
C LYS A 17 13.50 -12.83 -25.45
N ASN A 18 12.31 -13.08 -24.92
CA ASN A 18 11.82 -14.43 -24.66
C ASN A 18 10.50 -14.70 -25.40
N PHE A 19 10.03 -15.95 -25.38
CA PHE A 19 8.79 -16.35 -26.02
C PHE A 19 7.60 -15.51 -25.54
N THR A 20 7.47 -15.35 -24.21
CA THR A 20 6.41 -14.54 -23.59
C THR A 20 6.42 -13.10 -24.05
N GLY A 21 7.59 -12.47 -24.18
CA GLY A 21 7.72 -11.10 -24.68
C GLY A 21 7.28 -10.94 -26.13
N ASN A 22 7.67 -11.88 -27.00
CA ASN A 22 7.20 -11.88 -28.40
C ASN A 22 5.69 -12.09 -28.49
N ALA A 23 5.15 -13.05 -27.72
CA ALA A 23 3.72 -13.31 -27.66
C ALA A 23 2.93 -12.11 -27.13
N LEU A 24 3.45 -11.41 -26.12
CA LEU A 24 2.82 -10.22 -25.55
C LEU A 24 2.78 -9.05 -26.56
N VAL A 25 3.87 -8.82 -27.29
CA VAL A 25 3.91 -7.81 -28.37
C VAL A 25 2.91 -8.14 -29.46
N HIS A 26 2.89 -9.40 -29.93
CA HIS A 26 1.96 -9.84 -30.96
C HIS A 26 0.50 -9.69 -30.50
N TYR A 27 0.20 -10.12 -29.27
CA TYR A 27 -1.13 -9.98 -28.69
C TYR A 27 -1.56 -8.51 -28.58
N ALA A 28 -0.66 -7.64 -28.13
CA ALA A 28 -0.94 -6.21 -28.02
C ALA A 28 -1.25 -5.59 -29.39
N GLN A 29 -0.49 -5.94 -30.43
CA GLN A 29 -0.72 -5.49 -31.80
C GLN A 29 -2.08 -5.97 -32.34
N CYS A 30 -2.42 -7.26 -32.17
CA CYS A 30 -3.68 -7.81 -32.65
C CYS A 30 -4.92 -7.24 -31.93
N ASN A 31 -4.78 -6.81 -30.68
CA ASN A 31 -5.89 -6.35 -29.85
C ASN A 31 -5.94 -4.82 -29.67
N ASN A 32 -5.09 -4.09 -30.39
CA ASN A 32 -4.93 -2.64 -30.32
C ASN A 32 -4.69 -2.15 -28.87
N LEU A 33 -3.74 -2.81 -28.20
CA LEU A 33 -3.28 -2.47 -26.85
C LEU A 33 -1.93 -1.75 -26.92
N GLU A 34 -1.70 -0.91 -25.94
CA GLU A 34 -0.40 -0.29 -25.71
C GLU A 34 0.26 -0.89 -24.46
N ILE A 35 1.56 -1.12 -24.55
CA ILE A 35 2.39 -1.66 -23.46
C ILE A 35 3.22 -0.52 -22.91
N LEU A 36 2.91 -0.09 -21.69
CA LEU A 36 3.68 0.90 -20.96
C LEU A 36 4.72 0.22 -20.08
N ALA A 37 5.92 0.77 -20.09
CA ALA A 37 7.05 0.30 -19.28
C ALA A 37 7.82 1.49 -18.72
N PRO A 38 8.31 1.43 -17.47
CA PRO A 38 9.13 2.48 -16.92
C PRO A 38 10.49 2.57 -17.64
N PRO A 39 11.12 3.75 -17.66
CA PRO A 39 12.40 3.96 -18.34
C PRO A 39 13.56 3.20 -17.67
N THR A 40 13.44 2.91 -16.37
CA THR A 40 14.44 2.16 -15.58
C THR A 40 13.94 0.75 -15.26
N PRO A 41 14.86 -0.23 -15.10
CA PRO A 41 14.49 -1.61 -14.79
C PRO A 41 13.57 -1.74 -13.56
N THR A 42 12.68 -2.72 -13.60
CA THR A 42 11.74 -3.01 -12.50
C THR A 42 12.23 -4.13 -11.61
N ARG A 43 13.12 -4.99 -12.09
CA ARG A 43 13.73 -6.08 -11.32
C ARG A 43 15.25 -6.06 -11.41
N TYR A 44 15.91 -6.24 -10.27
CA TYR A 44 17.36 -6.23 -10.10
C TYR A 44 17.86 -7.56 -9.50
N GLY A 45 18.21 -8.51 -10.36
CA GLY A 45 18.88 -9.76 -9.95
C GLY A 45 20.37 -9.57 -9.68
N PRO A 46 21.11 -10.61 -9.25
CA PRO A 46 22.54 -10.52 -8.94
C PRO A 46 23.39 -9.94 -10.09
N SER A 47 23.13 -10.38 -11.31
CA SER A 47 23.85 -10.01 -12.53
C SER A 47 22.93 -9.48 -13.65
N SER A 48 21.67 -9.18 -13.32
CA SER A 48 20.67 -8.74 -14.29
C SER A 48 19.88 -7.53 -13.80
N ALA A 49 19.40 -6.74 -14.77
CA ALA A 49 18.40 -5.71 -14.57
C ALA A 49 17.39 -5.83 -15.71
N THR A 50 16.10 -5.98 -15.39
CA THR A 50 15.06 -6.25 -16.39
C THR A 50 13.81 -5.46 -16.08
N THR A 51 13.11 -5.01 -17.12
CA THR A 51 11.82 -4.33 -17.03
C THR A 51 10.77 -5.37 -17.38
N ILE A 52 10.13 -5.96 -16.38
CA ILE A 52 9.16 -7.07 -16.56
C ILE A 52 7.83 -6.80 -15.86
N ASP A 53 7.79 -5.78 -15.01
CA ASP A 53 6.57 -5.22 -14.44
C ASP A 53 6.03 -4.18 -15.42
N LEU A 54 4.95 -4.54 -16.13
CA LEU A 54 4.43 -3.79 -17.27
C LEU A 54 2.97 -3.37 -17.02
N ILE A 55 2.51 -2.37 -17.78
CA ILE A 55 1.10 -1.99 -17.82
C ILE A 55 0.58 -2.15 -19.25
N LEU A 56 -0.55 -2.85 -19.39
CA LEU A 56 -1.33 -2.93 -20.62
C LEU A 56 -2.50 -1.97 -20.54
N ILE A 57 -2.61 -1.06 -21.50
CA ILE A 57 -3.73 -0.14 -21.63
C ILE A 57 -4.46 -0.34 -22.97
N LYS A 58 -5.73 0.00 -22.99
CA LYS A 58 -6.59 0.00 -24.19
C LYS A 58 -7.44 1.25 -24.17
N ASN A 59 -7.49 1.97 -25.30
CA ASN A 59 -8.33 3.16 -25.45
C ASN A 59 -8.12 4.19 -24.32
N PHE A 60 -6.87 4.42 -23.93
CA PHE A 60 -6.52 5.31 -22.83
C PHE A 60 -5.61 6.41 -23.35
N SER A 61 -6.10 7.66 -23.35
CA SER A 61 -5.44 8.79 -24.05
C SER A 61 -5.06 9.95 -23.12
N TYR A 62 -4.89 9.67 -21.82
CA TYR A 62 -4.45 10.69 -20.87
C TYR A 62 -2.94 10.76 -20.81
N ASN A 63 -2.41 11.97 -20.58
CA ASN A 63 -1.00 12.14 -20.26
C ASN A 63 -0.65 11.33 -19.01
N TYR A 64 0.53 10.72 -19.02
CA TYR A 64 0.98 9.88 -17.92
C TYR A 64 2.48 10.04 -17.65
N GLU A 65 2.85 9.81 -16.40
CA GLU A 65 4.23 9.60 -15.97
C GLU A 65 4.35 8.16 -15.44
N ILE A 66 5.42 7.47 -15.85
CA ILE A 66 5.69 6.10 -15.40
C ILE A 66 7.14 5.97 -14.93
N ASP A 67 7.32 5.48 -13.71
CA ASP A 67 8.64 5.34 -13.09
C ASP A 67 8.77 4.04 -12.32
N SER A 68 9.99 3.48 -12.31
CA SER A 68 10.40 2.41 -11.39
C SER A 68 11.12 3.04 -10.20
N LEU A 69 10.60 2.78 -9.00
CA LEU A 69 11.07 3.39 -7.76
C LEU A 69 12.06 2.47 -7.04
N ALA A 70 13.27 2.96 -6.82
CA ALA A 70 14.32 2.30 -6.03
C ALA A 70 14.01 2.34 -4.51
N GLU A 71 12.82 1.87 -4.14
CA GLU A 71 12.30 1.82 -2.79
C GLU A 71 11.96 0.37 -2.41
N LEU A 72 11.57 0.14 -1.16
CA LEU A 72 11.34 -1.20 -0.60
C LEU A 72 12.58 -2.11 -0.65
N SER A 73 12.44 -3.32 -0.10
CA SER A 73 13.56 -4.27 0.06
C SER A 73 13.55 -5.42 -0.96
N SER A 74 12.49 -5.54 -1.77
CA SER A 74 12.42 -6.56 -2.84
C SER A 74 13.46 -6.29 -3.93
N ASP A 75 13.83 -7.36 -4.65
CA ASP A 75 14.56 -7.29 -5.91
C ASP A 75 13.72 -6.65 -7.02
N HIS A 76 12.40 -6.60 -6.86
CA HIS A 76 11.50 -5.75 -7.63
C HIS A 76 11.41 -4.34 -7.02
N ASN A 77 11.48 -3.35 -7.90
CA ASN A 77 11.15 -1.95 -7.65
C ASN A 77 9.66 -1.75 -7.95
N PRO A 78 8.91 -1.06 -7.07
CA PRO A 78 7.55 -0.65 -7.39
C PRO A 78 7.51 0.20 -8.66
N VAL A 79 6.51 -0.04 -9.50
CA VAL A 79 6.20 0.81 -10.65
C VAL A 79 5.08 1.76 -10.25
N ILE A 80 5.30 3.06 -10.41
CA ILE A 80 4.27 4.08 -10.25
C ILE A 80 3.86 4.61 -11.62
N LEU A 81 2.55 4.61 -11.87
CA LEU A 81 1.93 5.19 -13.04
C LEU A 81 0.99 6.29 -12.56
N LYS A 82 1.29 7.53 -12.93
CA LYS A 82 0.47 8.70 -12.62
C LYS A 82 -0.21 9.15 -13.88
N PHE A 83 -1.50 9.43 -13.79
CA PHE A 83 -2.28 9.98 -14.88
C PHE A 83 -2.63 11.42 -14.55
N ASP A 84 -2.48 12.29 -15.53
CA ASP A 84 -3.02 13.64 -15.44
C ASP A 84 -4.51 13.60 -15.80
N PHE A 85 -5.32 13.39 -14.78
CA PHE A 85 -6.76 13.54 -14.93
C PHE A 85 -7.09 15.02 -14.79
N ASN A 86 -7.67 15.62 -15.84
CA ASN A 86 -8.38 16.91 -15.78
C ASN A 86 -9.70 16.79 -15.00
N ILE A 87 -9.65 16.11 -13.86
CA ILE A 87 -10.77 15.89 -12.96
C ILE A 87 -10.35 16.59 -11.67
N VAL A 88 -11.03 17.67 -11.32
CA VAL A 88 -11.01 18.13 -9.92
C VAL A 88 -11.57 16.97 -9.12
N PRO A 89 -10.78 16.30 -8.27
CA PRO A 89 -11.33 15.24 -7.46
C PRO A 89 -12.51 15.86 -6.73
N LEU A 90 -13.71 15.30 -6.89
CA LEU A 90 -14.72 15.43 -5.86
C LEU A 90 -14.02 14.88 -4.62
N LEU A 91 -13.40 15.77 -3.86
CA LEU A 91 -12.76 15.46 -2.60
C LEU A 91 -13.91 14.98 -1.71
N LYS A 92 -14.28 13.70 -1.85
CA LYS A 92 -14.75 12.97 -0.71
C LYS A 92 -13.58 13.06 0.22
N ASN A 93 -13.62 14.03 1.13
CA ASN A 93 -12.80 14.13 2.31
C ASN A 93 -13.03 12.83 3.08
N ARG A 94 -12.45 11.72 2.58
CA ARG A 94 -12.25 10.48 3.32
C ARG A 94 -11.14 10.83 4.30
N ARG A 95 -11.49 11.65 5.29
CA ARG A 95 -10.64 11.87 6.44
C ARG A 95 -10.46 10.49 7.04
N LYS A 96 -9.21 10.06 7.18
CA LYS A 96 -8.92 8.88 7.98
C LYS A 96 -9.41 9.22 9.39
N VAL A 97 -10.22 8.35 9.96
CA VAL A 97 -10.79 8.56 11.30
C VAL A 97 -10.31 7.47 12.24
N SER A 98 -10.16 7.82 13.51
CA SER A 98 -9.93 6.87 14.60
C SER A 98 -11.18 6.83 15.47
N THR A 99 -11.62 5.63 15.83
CA THR A 99 -12.68 5.45 16.83
C THR A 99 -12.14 5.80 18.22
N ILE A 100 -12.88 6.61 18.96
CA ILE A 100 -12.70 6.82 20.39
C ILE A 100 -13.51 5.71 21.09
N TRP A 101 -12.83 4.62 21.45
CA TRP A 101 -13.49 3.40 21.94
C TRP A 101 -14.32 3.62 23.20
N ASP A 102 -13.90 4.49 24.12
CA ASP A 102 -14.67 4.79 25.33
C ASP A 102 -15.99 5.48 24.98
N ASN A 103 -15.96 6.49 24.09
CA ASN A 103 -17.18 7.14 23.61
C ASN A 103 -18.09 6.15 22.88
N PHE A 104 -17.52 5.27 22.05
CA PHE A 104 -18.28 4.24 21.36
C PHE A 104 -18.99 3.32 22.36
N LYS A 105 -18.26 2.80 23.35
CA LYS A 105 -18.82 1.97 24.43
C LYS A 105 -19.91 2.71 25.20
N THR A 106 -19.65 3.93 25.65
CA THR A 106 -20.63 4.73 26.40
C THR A 106 -21.89 4.97 25.58
N ARG A 107 -21.77 5.36 24.30
CA ARG A 107 -22.93 5.63 23.44
C ARG A 107 -23.69 4.36 23.09
N LEU A 108 -22.99 3.27 22.79
CA LEU A 108 -23.63 1.99 22.50
C LEU A 108 -24.42 1.51 23.72
N ASN A 109 -23.81 1.53 24.91
CA ASN A 109 -24.46 1.11 26.15
C ASN A 109 -25.61 2.04 26.58
N SER A 110 -25.56 3.33 26.23
CA SER A 110 -26.63 4.29 26.54
C SER A 110 -27.84 4.16 25.62
N ASN A 111 -27.62 3.75 24.36
CA ASN A 111 -28.65 3.68 23.33
C ASN A 111 -29.22 2.27 23.14
N VAL A 112 -28.44 1.23 23.44
CA VAL A 112 -28.87 -0.18 23.33
C VAL A 112 -29.44 -0.61 24.68
N LYS A 113 -30.76 -0.59 24.80
CA LYS A 113 -31.44 -1.31 25.89
C LYS A 113 -31.41 -2.80 25.54
N LEU A 114 -30.68 -3.59 26.31
CA LEU A 114 -30.66 -5.06 26.21
C LEU A 114 -31.97 -5.68 26.74
N LEU A 115 -33.11 -5.20 26.25
CA LEU A 115 -34.38 -5.86 26.44
C LEU A 115 -34.47 -6.96 25.39
N THR A 116 -34.79 -8.19 25.79
CA THR A 116 -35.09 -9.26 24.85
C THR A 116 -36.34 -8.87 24.06
N PRO A 117 -36.23 -8.61 22.73
CA PRO A 117 -37.39 -8.23 21.95
C PRO A 117 -38.34 -9.43 21.81
N SER A 118 -39.64 -9.16 21.79
CA SER A 118 -40.61 -10.18 21.42
C SER A 118 -40.66 -10.26 19.90
N ILE A 119 -40.17 -11.38 19.35
CA ILE A 119 -40.13 -11.64 17.91
C ILE A 119 -41.17 -12.72 17.62
N SER A 120 -42.22 -12.35 16.87
CA SER A 120 -43.34 -13.25 16.58
C SER A 120 -43.42 -13.64 15.10
N ASN A 121 -42.77 -12.86 14.22
CA ASN A 121 -42.74 -13.08 12.78
C ASN A 121 -41.42 -12.57 12.15
N ASN A 122 -41.24 -12.78 10.85
CA ASN A 122 -40.03 -12.36 10.14
C ASN A 122 -39.88 -10.83 10.06
N ASP A 123 -40.99 -10.08 9.98
CA ASP A 123 -40.94 -8.62 9.94
C ASP A 123 -40.45 -8.05 11.28
N ASP A 124 -40.85 -8.64 12.40
CA ASP A 124 -40.34 -8.29 13.74
C ASP A 124 -38.82 -8.53 13.81
N LEU A 125 -38.34 -9.65 13.26
CA LEU A 125 -36.92 -9.99 13.22
C LEU A 125 -36.11 -8.96 12.40
N ASP A 126 -36.57 -8.65 11.19
CA ASP A 126 -35.90 -7.69 10.30
C ASP A 126 -35.88 -6.27 10.90
N ASN A 127 -36.96 -5.89 11.59
CA ASN A 127 -37.04 -4.63 12.31
C ASN A 127 -36.03 -4.55 13.47
N GLU A 128 -35.87 -5.62 14.24
CA GLU A 128 -34.88 -5.65 15.33
C GLU A 128 -33.43 -5.66 14.82
N ILE A 129 -33.14 -6.37 13.73
CA ILE A 129 -31.83 -6.33 13.07
C ILE A 129 -31.53 -4.92 12.55
N SER A 130 -32.52 -4.27 11.94
CA SER A 130 -32.39 -2.90 11.44
C SER A 130 -32.10 -1.92 12.57
N LYS A 131 -32.82 -2.01 13.70
CA LYS A 131 -32.57 -1.18 14.89
C LYS A 131 -31.19 -1.42 15.49
N LEU A 132 -30.75 -2.68 15.60
CA LEU A 132 -29.42 -3.00 16.11
C LEU A 132 -28.34 -2.41 15.20
N THR A 133 -28.50 -2.57 13.89
CA THR A 133 -27.58 -2.04 12.89
C THR A 133 -27.52 -0.51 12.94
N GLU A 134 -28.67 0.15 13.06
CA GLU A 134 -28.76 1.59 13.20
C GLU A 134 -28.11 2.08 14.49
N ASN A 135 -28.35 1.40 15.63
CA ASN A 135 -27.73 1.75 16.91
C ASN A 135 -26.20 1.64 16.87
N ILE A 136 -25.66 0.56 16.32
CA ILE A 136 -24.21 0.37 16.14
C ILE A 136 -23.64 1.45 15.22
N THR A 137 -24.31 1.70 14.10
CA THR A 137 -23.87 2.68 13.09
C THR A 137 -23.88 4.10 13.66
N ASN A 138 -24.94 4.47 14.40
CA ASN A 138 -25.07 5.78 15.03
C ASN A 138 -24.05 5.97 16.16
N ALA A 139 -23.81 4.94 16.97
CA ALA A 139 -22.78 4.95 18.00
C ALA A 139 -21.38 5.13 17.37
N TYR A 140 -21.09 4.42 16.28
CA TYR A 140 -19.83 4.54 15.55
C TYR A 140 -19.65 5.94 14.94
N ASN A 141 -20.66 6.42 14.22
CA ASN A 141 -20.63 7.73 13.55
C ASN A 141 -20.49 8.90 14.54
N SER A 142 -20.92 8.72 15.78
CA SER A 142 -20.83 9.73 16.84
C SER A 142 -19.58 9.59 17.72
N SER A 143 -18.71 8.61 17.42
CA SER A 143 -17.55 8.25 18.25
C SER A 143 -16.24 8.26 17.50
N PHE A 144 -16.20 8.75 16.26
CA PHE A 144 -14.95 8.91 15.54
C PHE A 144 -14.39 10.33 15.69
N ARG A 145 -13.07 10.45 15.58
CA ARG A 145 -12.38 11.71 15.36
C ARG A 145 -11.48 11.61 14.14
N PRO A 146 -11.16 12.72 13.45
CA PRO A 146 -10.08 12.73 12.48
C PRO A 146 -8.80 12.16 13.11
N LEU A 147 -8.12 11.27 12.39
CA LEU A 147 -6.76 10.85 12.73
C LEU A 147 -5.86 12.09 12.71
N LYS A 148 -5.03 12.24 13.75
CA LYS A 148 -4.01 13.28 13.76
C LYS A 148 -2.89 12.88 12.79
N GLU A 149 -2.20 13.85 12.22
CA GLU A 149 -1.11 13.62 11.25
C GLU A 149 0.01 12.71 11.80
N HIS A 150 0.27 12.76 13.10
CA HIS A 150 1.24 11.90 13.78
C HIS A 150 0.68 10.54 14.23
N GLU A 151 -0.61 10.27 14.03
CA GLU A 151 -1.20 8.94 14.27
C GLU A 151 -1.28 8.13 12.96
N GLU A 152 -1.08 8.80 11.83
CA GLU A 152 -1.02 8.17 10.52
C GLU A 152 0.39 7.64 10.25
N LEU A 153 0.57 6.31 10.34
CA LEU A 153 1.81 5.64 9.92
C LEU A 153 3.09 6.31 10.45
N TYR A 154 3.06 6.75 11.72
CA TYR A 154 4.17 7.50 12.28
C TYR A 154 5.44 6.66 12.29
N LEU A 155 6.42 7.14 11.54
CA LEU A 155 7.77 6.63 11.54
C LEU A 155 8.65 7.66 12.23
N PRO A 156 9.30 7.32 13.36
CA PRO A 156 10.16 8.24 14.07
C PRO A 156 11.20 8.91 13.15
N PRO A 157 11.57 10.19 13.39
CA PRO A 157 12.50 10.92 12.52
C PRO A 157 13.82 10.19 12.25
N HIS A 158 14.37 9.50 13.25
CA HIS A 158 15.60 8.73 13.10
C HIS A 158 15.43 7.54 12.14
N ILE A 159 14.28 6.84 12.17
CA ILE A 159 13.98 5.73 11.26
C ILE A 159 13.70 6.25 9.84
N ARG A 160 13.04 7.41 9.71
CA ARG A 160 12.88 8.11 8.41
C ARG A 160 14.24 8.44 7.77
N LYS A 161 15.21 8.87 8.56
CA LYS A 161 16.58 9.12 8.09
C LYS A 161 17.23 7.83 7.58
N LEU A 162 17.14 6.74 8.33
CA LEU A 162 17.63 5.42 7.90
C LEU A 162 16.95 4.91 6.63
N LYS A 163 15.63 5.11 6.49
CA LYS A 163 14.88 4.81 5.25
C LYS A 163 15.47 5.56 4.06
N THR A 164 15.71 6.86 4.24
CA THR A 164 16.24 7.76 3.20
C THR A 164 17.65 7.34 2.79
N GLU A 165 18.52 7.06 3.76
CA GLU A 165 19.88 6.55 3.53
C GLU A 165 19.87 5.22 2.78
N ARG A 166 19.01 4.28 3.19
CA ARG A 166 18.83 2.99 2.51
C ARG A 166 18.35 3.15 1.07
N ASN A 167 17.34 3.99 0.81
CA ASN A 167 16.86 4.23 -0.56
C ASN A 167 17.93 4.90 -1.43
N ARG A 168 18.73 5.81 -0.85
CA ARG A 168 19.89 6.40 -1.54
C ARG A 168 20.93 5.35 -1.91
N ALA A 169 21.31 4.48 -0.97
CA ALA A 169 22.27 3.41 -1.21
C ALA A 169 21.73 2.40 -2.25
N LYS A 170 20.43 2.08 -2.22
CA LYS A 170 19.77 1.23 -3.23
C LYS A 170 19.89 1.84 -4.63
N ARG A 171 19.61 3.14 -4.80
CA ARG A 171 19.78 3.85 -6.09
C ARG A 171 21.22 3.78 -6.62
N VAL A 172 22.20 4.00 -5.76
CA VAL A 172 23.63 3.90 -6.13
C VAL A 172 23.96 2.49 -6.59
N TRP A 173 23.59 1.47 -5.82
CA TRP A 173 23.82 0.07 -6.20
C TRP A 173 23.13 -0.32 -7.51
N GLN A 174 21.88 0.11 -7.70
CA GLN A 174 21.12 -0.18 -8.92
C GLN A 174 21.72 0.48 -10.17
N ARG A 175 22.39 1.62 -10.01
CA ARG A 175 23.10 2.32 -11.10
C ARG A 175 24.48 1.71 -11.37
N ASP A 176 25.31 1.59 -10.33
CA ASP A 176 26.74 1.27 -10.48
C ASP A 176 26.97 -0.24 -10.57
N ARG A 177 26.05 -1.04 -10.02
CA ARG A 177 26.02 -2.51 -10.09
C ARG A 177 27.28 -3.21 -9.56
N ASP A 178 28.08 -2.53 -8.74
CA ASP A 178 29.35 -3.04 -8.21
C ASP A 178 29.21 -3.63 -6.78
N PRO A 179 30.18 -4.47 -6.34
CA PRO A 179 30.13 -5.08 -5.01
C PRO A 179 30.21 -4.06 -3.85
N THR A 180 30.91 -2.94 -4.03
CA THR A 180 31.10 -1.93 -2.98
C THR A 180 29.78 -1.22 -2.69
N SER A 181 29.08 -0.76 -3.72
CA SER A 181 27.74 -0.15 -3.58
C SER A 181 26.72 -1.16 -3.05
N LYS A 182 26.79 -2.44 -3.46
CA LYS A 182 25.94 -3.51 -2.90
C LYS A 182 26.15 -3.67 -1.40
N ASN A 183 27.41 -3.69 -0.95
CA ASN A 183 27.74 -3.79 0.46
C ASN A 183 27.25 -2.57 1.26
N GLN A 184 27.34 -1.36 0.69
CA GLN A 184 26.77 -0.16 1.31
C GLN A 184 25.25 -0.24 1.43
N TYR A 185 24.55 -0.67 0.39
CA TYR A 185 23.11 -0.91 0.42
C TYR A 185 22.72 -1.94 1.50
N ASN A 186 23.40 -3.09 1.53
CA ASN A 186 23.13 -4.13 2.52
C ASN A 186 23.30 -3.62 3.96
N ARG A 187 24.37 -2.86 4.24
CA ARG A 187 24.59 -2.24 5.55
C ARG A 187 23.46 -1.28 5.92
N ALA A 188 23.05 -0.41 5.00
CA ALA A 188 21.96 0.53 5.23
C ALA A 188 20.60 -0.18 5.42
N GLN A 189 20.35 -1.25 4.66
CA GLN A 189 19.15 -2.09 4.78
C GLN A 189 19.09 -2.79 6.14
N THR A 190 20.20 -3.37 6.60
CA THR A 190 20.26 -4.00 7.93
C THR A 190 19.96 -2.97 9.03
N ARG A 191 20.61 -1.80 9.00
CA ARG A 191 20.36 -0.73 9.99
C ARG A 191 18.89 -0.30 10.02
N PHE A 192 18.30 -0.05 8.84
CA PHE A 192 16.91 0.33 8.72
C PHE A 192 15.97 -0.75 9.26
N ARG A 193 16.22 -2.02 8.91
CA ARG A 193 15.39 -3.16 9.36
C ARG A 193 15.46 -3.31 10.88
N THR A 194 16.66 -3.35 11.46
CA THR A 194 16.85 -3.46 12.91
C THR A 194 16.12 -2.36 13.67
N ALA A 195 16.30 -1.09 13.29
CA ALA A 195 15.62 0.02 13.95
C ALA A 195 14.08 -0.06 13.81
N THR A 196 13.58 -0.55 12.67
CA THR A 196 12.13 -0.72 12.45
C THR A 196 11.58 -1.86 13.30
N ASP A 197 12.30 -2.98 13.39
CA ASP A 197 11.89 -4.14 14.19
C ASP A 197 11.85 -3.78 15.69
N GLU A 198 12.87 -3.09 16.20
CA GLU A 198 12.93 -2.59 17.59
C GLU A 198 11.78 -1.61 17.89
N PHE A 199 11.51 -0.68 16.98
CA PHE A 199 10.40 0.27 17.12
C PHE A 199 9.04 -0.42 17.12
N ASN A 200 8.83 -1.38 16.22
CA ASN A 200 7.58 -2.14 16.19
C ASN A 200 7.42 -2.95 17.48
N GLN A 201 8.45 -3.66 17.92
CA GLN A 201 8.43 -4.45 19.17
C GLN A 201 8.12 -3.59 20.39
N SER A 202 8.79 -2.45 20.55
CA SER A 202 8.52 -1.52 21.66
C SER A 202 7.11 -0.93 21.60
N THR A 203 6.60 -0.61 20.42
CA THR A 203 5.22 -0.14 20.23
C THR A 203 4.21 -1.21 20.63
N TYR A 204 4.39 -2.45 20.18
CA TYR A 204 3.53 -3.58 20.56
C TYR A 204 3.58 -3.84 22.06
N ALA A 205 4.78 -3.88 22.66
CA ALA A 205 4.94 -4.09 24.10
C ALA A 205 4.23 -3.01 24.94
N ALA A 206 4.31 -1.75 24.52
CA ALA A 206 3.63 -0.63 25.18
C ALA A 206 2.10 -0.71 25.04
N GLN A 207 1.59 -1.18 23.90
CA GLN A 207 0.16 -1.42 23.72
C GLN A 207 -0.34 -2.58 24.59
N THR A 208 0.41 -3.67 24.65
CA THR A 208 0.03 -4.84 25.47
C THR A 208 0.07 -4.55 26.97
N SER A 209 1.02 -3.73 27.45
CA SER A 209 1.08 -3.37 28.87
C SER A 209 -0.09 -2.48 29.31
N GLN A 210 -0.62 -1.64 28.41
CA GLN A 210 -1.83 -0.84 28.64
C GLN A 210 -3.12 -1.66 28.65
N LEU A 211 -3.10 -2.88 28.12
CA LEU A 211 -4.24 -3.81 28.12
C LEU A 211 -4.29 -4.69 29.37
N ASN A 212 -3.20 -4.76 30.16
CA ASN A 212 -3.21 -5.42 31.46
C ASN A 212 -3.94 -4.53 32.47
N VAL A 213 -5.24 -4.73 32.58
CA VAL A 213 -6.03 -4.26 33.71
C VAL A 213 -5.60 -5.09 34.92
N TYR A 214 -4.97 -4.46 35.90
CA TYR A 214 -4.88 -5.06 37.23
C TYR A 214 -6.28 -5.00 37.84
N ASP A 215 -6.84 -6.18 38.17
CA ASP A 215 -8.04 -6.30 39.03
C ASP A 215 -7.79 -5.71 40.43
#